data_AF-A0A5U8J468-F1
#
_entry.id   AF-A0A5U8J468-F1
#
_cell.length_a   1.000
_cell.length_b   1.000
_cell.length_c   1.000
_cell.angle_alpha   90.00
_cell.angle_beta   90.00
_cell.angle_gamma   90.00
#
_symmetry.space_group_name_H-M   'P 1'
#
loop_
_entity.id
_entity.type
_entity.pdbx_description
1 polymer ?
#
loop_
_entity_poly.entity_id
_entity_poly.type
_entity_poly.pdbx_seq_one_letter_code
_entity_poly.pdbx_strand_id
1 'polypeptide(L)'
;MDLDELRKQESVSPEEFAYLTGRTIKAVRNLMDRDQIDVNREGFPGSLRPKRFVLLQLYWVKMRDCRSIVTTEEKEWINHLMKTDAAYRRVTNKTTNNAFRRNKARQQLNQSL
;
A
#
# COMPACT_ATOMS: atom_id res chain seq x y z
N MET A 1 -10.88 -18.32 6.26
CA MET A 1 -9.44 -18.33 6.60
C MET A 1 -9.24 -17.30 7.68
N ASP A 2 -8.54 -17.66 8.75
CA ASP A 2 -8.23 -16.72 9.83
C ASP A 2 -7.06 -15.80 9.44
N LEU A 3 -7.01 -14.59 10.00
CA LEU A 3 -6.00 -13.58 9.66
C LEU A 3 -4.58 -14.08 10.00
N ASP A 4 -4.44 -14.81 11.11
CA ASP A 4 -3.14 -15.32 11.55
C ASP A 4 -2.65 -16.50 10.71
N GLU A 5 -3.55 -17.27 10.10
CA GLU A 5 -3.20 -18.28 9.10
C GLU A 5 -2.73 -17.61 7.81
N LEU A 6 -3.45 -16.58 7.36
CA LEU A 6 -3.13 -15.85 6.13
C LEU A 6 -1.74 -15.20 6.20
N ARG A 7 -1.36 -14.66 7.37
CA ARG A 7 -0.04 -14.05 7.61
C ARG A 7 1.14 -15.03 7.52
N LYS A 8 0.88 -16.33 7.71
CA LYS A 8 1.91 -17.38 7.66
C LYS A 8 2.11 -17.95 6.26
N GLN A 9 1.25 -17.61 5.31
CA GLN A 9 1.38 -18.09 3.93
C GLN A 9 2.61 -17.49 3.24
N GLU A 10 3.22 -18.29 2.36
CA GLU A 10 4.36 -17.86 1.55
C GLU A 10 3.93 -16.92 0.44
N SER A 11 2.83 -17.27 -0.24
CA SER A 11 2.23 -16.49 -1.32
C SER A 11 0.72 -16.32 -1.10
N VAL A 12 0.20 -15.13 -1.39
CA VAL A 12 -1.22 -14.79 -1.23
C VAL A 12 -1.81 -14.23 -2.52
N SER A 13 -3.12 -14.33 -2.68
CA SER A 13 -3.84 -13.68 -3.78
C SER A 13 -3.77 -12.14 -3.68
N PRO A 14 -3.99 -11.41 -4.79
CA PRO A 14 -4.05 -9.94 -4.75
C PRO A 14 -5.14 -9.41 -3.82
N GLU A 15 -6.26 -10.12 -3.71
CA GLU A 15 -7.38 -9.78 -2.84
C GLU A 15 -7.00 -9.93 -1.36
N GLU A 16 -6.35 -11.02 -0.99
CA GLU A 16 -5.83 -11.26 0.36
C GLU A 16 -4.73 -10.26 0.72
N PHE A 17 -3.83 -9.95 -0.22
CA PHE A 17 -2.80 -8.95 -0.02
C PHE A 17 -3.39 -7.54 0.20
N ALA A 18 -4.43 -7.20 -0.57
CA ALA A 18 -5.16 -5.95 -0.40
C ALA A 18 -5.78 -5.86 1.00
N TYR A 19 -6.39 -6.95 1.46
CA TYR A 19 -6.96 -7.05 2.81
C TYR A 19 -5.89 -6.89 3.91
N LEU A 20 -4.76 -7.59 3.80
CA LEU A 20 -3.66 -7.52 4.76
C LEU A 20 -3.02 -6.12 4.86
N THR A 21 -2.88 -5.44 3.73
CA THR A 21 -2.17 -4.14 3.65
C THR A 21 -3.09 -2.93 3.75
N GLY A 22 -4.41 -3.13 3.79
CA GLY A 22 -5.40 -2.04 3.74
C GLY A 22 -5.40 -1.26 2.42
N ARG A 23 -4.85 -1.85 1.34
CA ARG A 23 -4.80 -1.22 0.01
C ARG A 23 -6.01 -1.63 -0.81
N THR A 24 -6.33 -0.84 -1.84
CA THR A 24 -7.35 -1.26 -2.81
C THR A 24 -6.77 -2.32 -3.77
N ILE A 25 -7.61 -3.24 -4.25
CA ILE A 25 -7.21 -4.27 -5.22
C ILE A 25 -6.58 -3.64 -6.48
N LYS A 26 -7.11 -2.51 -6.95
CA LYS A 26 -6.55 -1.75 -8.08
C LYS A 26 -5.12 -1.29 -7.79
N ALA A 27 -4.87 -0.78 -6.58
CA ALA A 27 -3.52 -0.36 -6.20
C ALA A 27 -2.57 -1.56 -6.14
N VAL A 28 -3.00 -2.70 -5.60
CA VAL A 28 -2.21 -3.94 -5.58
C VAL A 28 -1.87 -4.39 -7.00
N ARG A 29 -2.84 -4.45 -7.91
CA ARG A 29 -2.60 -4.80 -9.32
C ARG A 29 -1.59 -3.86 -9.97
N ASN A 30 -1.67 -2.55 -9.72
CA ASN A 30 -0.69 -1.60 -10.22
C ASN A 30 0.72 -1.86 -9.66
N LEU A 31 0.86 -2.29 -8.40
CA LEU A 31 2.16 -2.67 -7.83
C LEU A 31 2.73 -3.89 -8.58
N MET A 32 1.86 -4.88 -8.85
CA MET A 32 2.24 -6.10 -9.57
C MET A 32 2.61 -5.82 -11.03
N ASP A 33 1.85 -4.96 -11.71
CA ASP A 33 2.09 -4.60 -13.11
C ASP A 33 3.39 -3.80 -13.29
N ARG A 34 3.80 -3.06 -12.25
CA ARG A 34 5.03 -2.26 -12.22
C ARG A 34 6.23 -2.99 -11.62
N ASP A 35 6.08 -4.26 -11.28
CA ASP A 35 7.13 -5.08 -10.66
C ASP A 35 7.67 -4.47 -9.35
N GLN A 36 6.82 -3.77 -8.60
CA GLN A 36 7.16 -3.14 -7.32
C GLN A 36 7.04 -4.08 -6.12
N ILE A 37 6.43 -5.24 -6.34
CA ILE A 37 6.31 -6.33 -5.37
C ILE A 37 6.61 -7.64 -6.10
N ASP A 38 7.21 -8.60 -5.41
CA ASP A 38 7.54 -9.89 -6.03
C ASP A 38 6.29 -10.75 -6.18
N VAL A 39 6.16 -11.36 -7.35
CA VAL A 39 4.96 -12.10 -7.74
C VAL A 39 5.35 -13.46 -8.29
N ASN A 40 4.75 -14.52 -7.74
CA ASN A 40 4.74 -15.83 -8.37
C ASN A 40 3.67 -15.89 -9.46
N ARG A 41 4.03 -16.43 -10.63
CA ARG A 41 3.13 -16.59 -11.78
C ARG A 41 2.84 -18.06 -11.98
N GLU A 42 1.61 -18.46 -11.67
CA GLU A 42 1.15 -19.83 -11.89
C GLU A 42 0.35 -19.94 -13.19
N GLY A 43 0.79 -20.82 -14.08
CA GLY A 43 0.13 -21.08 -15.35
C GLY A 43 1.03 -21.87 -16.29
N PHE A 44 0.43 -22.38 -17.37
CA PHE A 44 1.21 -23.02 -18.43
C PHE A 44 2.19 -22.01 -19.06
N PRO A 45 3.44 -22.40 -19.36
CA PRO A 45 4.37 -21.56 -20.10
C PRO A 45 3.73 -21.04 -21.40
N GLY A 46 3.63 -19.72 -21.56
CA GLY A 46 2.96 -19.10 -22.73
C GLY A 46 1.47 -18.79 -22.54
N SER A 47 0.90 -19.02 -21.36
CA SER A 47 -0.44 -18.52 -21.04
C SER A 47 -0.51 -16.99 -21.17
N LEU A 48 -1.52 -16.50 -21.88
CA LEU A 48 -1.76 -15.07 -22.09
C LEU A 48 -2.03 -14.32 -20.77
N ARG A 49 -2.60 -15.02 -19.78
CA ARG A 49 -2.97 -14.48 -18.46
C ARG A 49 -2.69 -15.50 -17.35
N PRO A 50 -1.44 -15.61 -16.88
CA PRO A 50 -1.14 -16.46 -15.74
C PRO A 50 -1.82 -15.92 -14.47
N LYS A 51 -2.18 -16.81 -13.56
CA LYS A 51 -2.58 -16.41 -12.21
C LYS A 51 -1.36 -15.85 -11.49
N ARG A 52 -1.58 -14.82 -10.69
CA ARG A 52 -0.50 -14.05 -10.07
C ARG A 52 -0.73 -14.01 -8.56
N PHE A 53 0.26 -14.45 -7.81
CA PHE A 53 0.25 -14.46 -6.35
C PHE A 53 1.39 -13.60 -5.84
N VAL A 54 1.13 -12.79 -4.82
CA VAL A 54 2.14 -11.93 -4.20
C VAL A 54 2.95 -12.77 -3.21
N LEU A 55 4.29 -12.70 -3.27
CA LEU A 55 5.18 -13.36 -2.32
C LEU A 55 5.19 -12.57 -1.00
N LEU A 56 4.34 -12.98 -0.06
CA LEU A 56 4.05 -12.24 1.17
C LEU A 56 5.25 -12.17 2.10
N GLN A 57 5.95 -13.30 2.30
CA GLN A 57 7.09 -13.34 3.23
C GLN A 57 8.25 -12.49 2.72
N LEU A 58 8.52 -12.52 1.42
CA LEU A 58 9.55 -11.69 0.80
C LEU A 58 9.19 -10.20 0.91
N TYR A 59 7.92 -9.85 0.73
CA TYR A 59 7.44 -8.49 0.97
C TYR A 59 7.70 -8.03 2.42
N TRP A 60 7.42 -8.87 3.43
CA TRP A 60 7.69 -8.51 4.83
C TRP A 60 9.18 -8.34 5.13
N VAL A 61 10.03 -9.20 4.58
CA VAL A 61 11.49 -9.06 4.69
C VAL A 61 11.94 -7.72 4.10
N LYS A 62 11.54 -7.41 2.86
CA LYS A 62 11.86 -6.13 2.22
C LYS A 62 11.37 -4.93 3.04
N MET A 63 10.16 -5.01 3.59
CA MET A 63 9.61 -3.96 4.44
C MET A 63 10.40 -3.76 5.73
N ARG A 64 10.83 -4.85 6.37
CA ARG A 64 11.68 -4.82 7.56
C ARG A 64 13.03 -4.17 7.24
N ASP A 65 13.63 -4.56 6.13
CA ASP A 65 14.95 -4.08 5.73
C ASP A 65 14.90 -2.59 5.34
N CYS A 66 13.84 -2.16 4.63
CA CYS A 66 13.57 -0.74 4.41
C CYS A 66 13.43 0.04 5.71
N ARG A 67 12.80 -0.55 6.74
CA ARG A 67 12.62 0.09 8.04
C ARG A 67 13.91 0.15 8.85
N SER A 68 14.81 -0.82 8.70
CA SER A 68 16.10 -0.80 9.41
C SER A 68 17.07 0.25 8.86
N ILE A 69 16.90 0.70 7.62
CA ILE A 69 17.70 1.78 7.03
C ILE A 69 17.40 3.13 7.71
N VAL A 70 16.16 3.31 8.18
CA VAL A 70 15.70 4.57 8.78
C VAL A 70 16.30 4.72 10.18
N THR A 71 17.03 5.81 10.39
CA THR A 71 17.62 6.15 11.70
C THR A 71 16.53 6.43 12.74
N THR A 72 16.88 6.37 14.03
CA THR A 72 15.94 6.68 15.12
C THR A 72 15.37 8.09 14.99
N GLU A 73 16.21 9.07 14.64
CA GLU A 73 15.81 10.46 14.46
C GLU A 73 14.82 10.61 13.28
N GLU A 74 15.10 10.00 12.14
CA GLU A 74 14.20 10.02 10.99
C GLU A 74 12.87 9.33 11.30
N LYS A 75 12.91 8.24 12.08
CA LYS A 75 11.71 7.53 12.51
C LYS A 75 10.84 8.40 13.42
N GLU A 76 11.44 9.11 14.37
CA GLU A 76 10.73 10.07 15.23
C GLU A 76 10.13 11.21 14.41
N TRP A 77 10.89 11.74 13.45
CA TRP A 77 10.43 12.79 12.53
C TRP A 77 9.25 12.33 11.66
N ILE A 78 9.32 11.13 11.07
CA ILE A 78 8.22 10.53 10.30
C ILE A 78 6.99 10.33 11.19
N ASN A 79 7.18 9.81 12.41
CA ASN A 79 6.07 9.63 13.35
C ASN A 79 5.41 10.97 13.73
N HIS A 80 6.21 12.03 13.90
CA HIS A 80 5.70 13.37 14.15
C HIS A 80 4.90 13.90 12.95
N LEU A 81 5.41 13.75 11.73
CA LEU A 81 4.70 14.12 10.50
C LEU A 81 3.35 13.43 10.36
N MET A 82 3.28 12.14 10.68
CA MET A 82 2.05 11.36 10.56
C MET A 82 1.00 11.71 11.63
N LYS A 83 1.41 12.23 12.80
CA LYS A 83 0.50 12.67 13.87
C LYS A 83 -0.16 14.02 13.57
N THR A 84 0.44 14.86 12.74
CA THR A 84 -0.03 16.24 12.53
C THR A 84 -0.19 16.56 11.04
N ASP A 85 -1.43 16.60 10.57
CA ASP A 85 -1.78 16.92 9.17
C ASP A 85 -1.18 18.28 8.72
N ALA A 86 -1.09 19.25 9.63
CA ALA A 86 -0.45 20.54 9.38
C ALA A 86 1.07 20.48 9.15
N ALA A 87 1.78 19.57 9.83
CA ALA A 87 3.22 19.36 9.64
C ALA A 87 3.48 18.63 8.32
N TYR A 88 2.70 17.59 8.05
CA TYR A 88 2.73 16.86 6.78
C TYR A 88 2.51 17.80 5.58
N ARG A 89 1.50 18.68 5.64
CA ARG A 89 1.21 19.65 4.57
C ARG A 89 2.33 20.67 4.35
N ARG A 90 2.97 21.14 5.44
CA ARG A 90 4.10 22.08 5.38
C ARG A 90 5.31 21.46 4.67
N VAL A 91 5.67 20.23 5.02
CA VAL A 91 6.86 19.57 4.46
C VAL A 91 6.63 19.08 3.03
N THR A 92 5.43 18.61 2.70
CA THR A 92 5.14 18.07 1.37
C THR A 92 4.80 19.11 0.30
N ASN A 93 4.81 20.42 0.64
CA ASN A 93 4.36 21.50 -0.23
C ASN A 93 2.98 21.24 -0.89
N LYS A 94 2.13 20.40 -0.29
CA LYS A 94 0.82 20.02 -0.87
C LYS A 94 -0.23 21.14 -0.77
N THR A 95 0.10 22.27 -0.14
CA THR A 95 -0.79 23.44 -0.03
C THR A 95 -1.14 24.04 -1.39
N THR A 96 -0.33 23.82 -2.43
CA THR A 96 -0.59 24.33 -3.80
C THR A 96 -1.44 23.42 -4.69
N ASN A 97 -1.67 22.16 -4.32
CA ASN A 97 -2.45 21.25 -5.15
C ASN A 97 -3.94 21.30 -4.81
N ASN A 98 -4.67 22.11 -5.61
CA ASN A 98 -6.14 22.28 -5.67
C ASN A 98 -6.99 20.99 -5.69
N ALA A 99 -6.39 19.80 -5.75
CA ALA A 99 -7.09 18.52 -5.78
C ALA A 99 -7.82 18.17 -4.46
N PHE A 100 -7.30 18.58 -3.31
CA PHE A 100 -7.92 18.24 -2.01
C PHE A 100 -9.19 19.07 -1.73
N ARG A 101 -9.25 20.33 -2.19
CA ARG A 101 -10.46 21.18 -2.07
C ARG A 101 -11.65 20.58 -2.82
N ARG A 102 -11.42 19.97 -4.00
CA ARG A 102 -12.49 19.32 -4.78
C ARG A 102 -13.12 18.12 -4.08
N ASN A 103 -12.33 17.32 -3.37
CA ASN A 103 -12.84 16.14 -2.68
C ASN A 103 -13.62 16.49 -1.40
N LYS A 104 -13.21 17.54 -0.66
CA LYS A 104 -13.94 18.01 0.52
C LYS A 104 -15.32 18.61 0.17
N ALA A 105 -15.40 19.38 -0.93
CA ALA A 105 -16.67 19.94 -1.41
C ALA A 105 -17.67 18.85 -1.84
N ARG A 106 -17.20 17.76 -2.46
CA ARG A 106 -18.06 16.63 -2.85
C ARG A 106 -18.55 15.81 -1.66
N GLN A 107 -17.78 15.69 -0.58
CA GLN A 107 -18.23 15.00 0.64
C GLN A 107 -19.32 15.78 1.39
N GLN A 108 -19.25 17.11 1.41
CA GLN A 108 -20.27 17.94 2.08
C GLN A 108 -21.60 17.94 1.35
N LEU A 109 -21.59 17.93 0.00
CA LEU A 109 -22.79 17.85 -0.82
C LEU A 109 -23.56 16.54 -0.68
N ASN A 110 -22.87 15.43 -0.40
CA ASN A 110 -23.48 14.11 -0.23
C ASN A 110 -24.02 13.85 1.19
N GLN A 111 -23.78 14.76 2.15
CA GLN A 111 -24.32 14.69 3.51
C GLN A 111 -25.52 15.62 3.72
N SER A 112 -25.83 16.45 2.72
CA SER A 112 -26.93 17.43 2.73
C SER A 112 -28.12 17.02 1.85
N LEU A 113 -28.17 15.76 1.43
CA LEU A 113 -29.32 15.07 0.82
C LEU A 113 -29.72 13.91 1.73
#